data_AF-A0A6A6DZ04-F1
#
_entry.id   AF-A0A6A6DZ04-F1
#
_cell.length_a   1.000
_cell.length_b   1.000
_cell.length_c   1.000
_cell.angle_alpha   90.00
_cell.angle_beta   90.00
_cell.angle_gamma   90.00
#
_symmetry.space_group_name_H-M   'P 1'
#
loop_
_entity.id
_entity.type
_entity.pdbx_description
1 polymer ?
#
loop_
_entity_poly.entity_id
_entity_poly.type
_entity_poly.pdbx_seq_one_letter_code
_entity_poly.pdbx_strand_id
1 'polypeptide(L)' 'LLLDAGADVNAQGGHYGNALQAASLGDHEQIVKLLLNAGADVNAQGGHCGNALQAASSGGYEQI' A
#
# COMPACT_ATOMS: atom_id res chain seq x y z
N LEU A 1 -1.60 14.93 5.81
CA LEU A 1 -2.11 15.97 4.88
C LEU A 1 -3.31 15.51 4.04
N LEU A 2 -3.24 14.39 3.30
CA LEU A 2 -4.42 13.86 2.57
C LEU A 2 -5.33 12.99 3.44
N LEU A 3 -4.74 12.10 4.25
CA LEU A 3 -5.49 11.28 5.21
C LEU A 3 -6.25 12.16 6.22
N ASP A 4 -5.60 13.21 6.74
CA ASP A 4 -6.24 14.20 7.63
C ASP A 4 -7.35 15.00 6.94
N ALA A 5 -7.32 15.08 5.60
CA ALA A 5 -8.36 15.72 4.80
C ALA A 5 -9.51 14.76 4.42
N GLY A 6 -9.53 13.54 4.96
CA GLY A 6 -10.58 12.55 4.74
C GLY A 6 -10.38 11.69 3.49
N ALA A 7 -9.17 11.61 2.94
CA ALA A 7 -8.87 10.64 1.90
C ALA A 7 -9.10 9.21 2.42
N ASP A 8 -9.82 8.40 1.64
CA ASP A 8 -10.03 6.99 1.95
C ASP A 8 -8.71 6.23 1.77
N VAL A 9 -8.14 5.78 2.88
CA VAL A 9 -6.88 5.02 2.93
C VAL A 9 -6.95 3.71 2.14
N ASN A 10 -8.16 3.16 1.96
CA ASN A 10 -8.42 1.90 1.27
C ASN A 10 -8.95 2.09 -0.14
N ALA A 11 -8.98 3.32 -0.66
CA ALA A 11 -9.42 3.60 -2.02
C ALA A 11 -8.68 2.72 -3.03
N GLN A 12 -9.45 1.95 -3.81
CA GLN A 12 -8.91 1.08 -4.84
C GLN A 12 -8.97 1.73 -6.22
N GLY A 13 -7.93 1.53 -7.02
CA GLY A 13 -7.87 1.99 -8.39
C GLY A 13 -6.44 2.08 -8.96
N GLY A 14 -6.37 2.30 -10.27
CA GLY A 14 -5.10 2.43 -10.99
C GLY A 14 -4.32 1.12 -11.11
N HIS A 15 -3.10 1.23 -11.63
CA HIS A 15 -2.23 0.10 -11.95
C HIS A 15 -1.82 -0.73 -10.71
N TYR A 16 -1.64 -0.06 -9.57
CA TYR A 16 -1.12 -0.68 -8.35
C TYR A 16 -2.19 -1.16 -7.37
N GLY A 17 -3.49 -1.06 -7.69
CA GLY A 17 -4.55 -1.52 -6.82
C GLY A 17 -4.92 -0.52 -5.71
N ASN A 18 -4.00 -0.19 -4.81
CA ASN A 18 -4.20 0.85 -3.79
C ASN A 18 -2.87 1.51 -3.37
N ALA A 19 -2.94 2.51 -2.47
CA ALA A 19 -1.76 3.22 -1.99
C ALA A 19 -0.78 2.33 -1.22
N LEU A 20 -1.26 1.35 -0.45
CA LEU A 20 -0.42 0.44 0.32
C LEU A 20 0.39 -0.47 -0.60
N GLN A 21 -0.24 -1.05 -1.60
CA GLN A 21 0.41 -1.89 -2.62
C GLN A 21 1.46 -1.10 -3.43
N ALA A 22 1.14 0.15 -3.81
CA ALA A 22 2.08 1.02 -4.52
C ALA A 22 3.31 1.34 -3.65
N ALA A 23 3.10 1.65 -2.37
CA ALA A 23 4.19 1.92 -1.43
C ALA A 23 5.05 0.68 -1.17
N SER A 24 4.42 -0.50 -1.05
CA SER A 24 5.11 -1.77 -0.87
C SER A 24 5.97 -2.16 -2.07
N LEU A 25 5.55 -1.85 -3.30
CA LEU A 25 6.34 -2.09 -4.51
C LEU A 25 7.48 -1.08 -4.72
N GLY A 26 7.49 0.04 -4.00
CA GLY A 26 8.44 1.13 -4.19
C GLY A 26 9.51 1.29 -3.11
N ASP A 27 9.61 0.36 -2.16
CA ASP A 27 10.45 0.46 -0.95
C ASP A 27 10.15 1.72 -0.11
N HIS A 28 8.88 2.09 0.01
CA HIS A 28 8.47 3.29 0.74
C HIS A 28 8.08 2.97 2.19
N GLU A 29 9.00 2.43 2.99
CA GLU A 29 8.76 1.94 4.35
C GLU A 29 8.01 2.95 5.25
N GLN A 30 8.39 4.23 5.19
CA GLN A 30 7.72 5.28 5.97
C GLN A 30 6.27 5.51 5.54
N ILE A 31 5.98 5.37 4.24
CA ILE A 31 4.61 5.48 3.71
C ILE A 31 3.82 4.23 4.06
N VAL A 32 4.41 3.04 3.98
CA VAL A 32 3.79 1.79 4.45
C VAL A 32 3.36 1.95 5.90
N LYS A 33 4.26 2.36 6.81
CA LYS A 33 3.93 2.58 8.23
C LYS A 33 2.85 3.63 8.42
N LEU A 34 2.90 4.74 7.67
CA LEU A 34 1.86 5.78 7.72
C LEU A 34 0.48 5.22 7.35
N LEU A 35 0.39 4.46 6.26
CA LEU A 35 -0.86 3.88 5.78
C LEU A 35 -1.39 2.81 6.73
N LEU A 36 -0.53 1.95 7.28
CA LEU A 36 -0.89 0.95 8.29
C LEU A 36 -1.44 1.61 9.56
N ASN A 37 -0.77 2.66 10.05
CA ASN A 37 -1.24 3.42 11.21
C ASN A 37 -2.59 4.12 10.96
N ALA A 38 -2.90 4.40 9.69
CA ALA A 38 -4.18 4.96 9.27
C ALA A 38 -5.27 3.90 9.01
N GLY A 39 -4.98 2.61 9.21
CA GLY A 39 -5.97 1.53 9.05
C GLY A 39 -6.09 0.98 7.63
N ALA A 40 -5.03 1.06 6.82
CA ALA A 40 -5.00 0.38 5.53
C ALA A 40 -5.20 -1.13 5.68
N ASP A 41 -6.04 -1.71 4.83
CA ASP A 41 -6.27 -3.15 4.77
C ASP A 41 -5.08 -3.84 4.08
N VAL A 42 -4.27 -4.51 4.91
CA VAL A 42 -3.10 -5.29 4.48
C VAL A 42 -3.45 -6.43 3.51
N ASN A 43 -4.69 -6.93 3.58
CA ASN A 43 -5.15 -8.05 2.77
C ASN A 43 -5.89 -7.60 1.50
N ALA A 44 -6.08 -6.30 1.31
CA ALA A 44 -6.77 -5.75 0.14
C ALA A 44 -6.14 -6.30 -1.14
N GLN A 45 -7.00 -6.88 -1.98
CA GLN A 45 -6.63 -7.46 -3.27
C GLN A 45 -6.82 -6.43 -4.39
N GLY A 46 -5.88 -6.35 -5.31
CA GLY A 46 -5.95 -5.44 -6.45
C GLY A 46 -4.63 -5.33 -7.21
N GLY A 47 -4.64 -4.52 -8.26
CA GLY A 47 -3.46 -4.25 -9.08
C GLY A 47 -2.85 -5.51 -9.71
N HIS A 48 -1.59 -5.40 -10.15
CA HIS A 48 -0.86 -6.52 -10.74
C HIS A 48 -0.25 -7.48 -9.71
N CYS A 49 -0.05 -7.01 -8.48
CA CYS A 49 0.66 -7.76 -7.45
C CYS A 49 -0.26 -8.55 -6.51
N GLY A 50 -1.58 -8.34 -6.53
CA GLY A 50 -2.51 -8.96 -5.60
C GLY A 50 -2.62 -8.15 -4.30
N ASN A 51 -1.78 -8.42 -3.30
CA ASN A 51 -1.74 -7.64 -2.04
C ASN A 51 -0.39 -6.95 -1.78
N ALA A 52 -0.32 -6.19 -0.69
CA ALA A 52 0.86 -5.42 -0.30
C ALA A 52 2.10 -6.32 -0.06
N LEU A 53 1.92 -7.49 0.54
CA LEU A 53 3.01 -8.45 0.79
C LEU A 53 3.57 -9.01 -0.52
N GLN A 54 2.70 -9.38 -1.46
CA GLN A 54 3.10 -9.85 -2.77
C GLN A 54 3.78 -8.74 -3.60
N ALA A 55 3.34 -7.49 -3.45
CA ALA A 55 3.98 -6.33 -4.07
C ALA A 55 5.41 -6.11 -3.52
N ALA A 56 5.59 -6.13 -2.20
CA ALA A 56 6.91 -6.05 -1.56
C ALA A 56 7.83 -7.19 -2.00
N SER A 57 7.28 -8.42 -2.05
CA SER A 57 8.01 -9.60 -2.52
C SER A 57 8.46 -9.47 -3.98
N SER A 58 7.60 -8.91 -4.85
CA SER A 58 7.94 -8.67 -6.26
C SER A 58 9.03 -7.62 -6.45
N GLY A 59 9.14 -6.66 -5.52
CA GLY A 59 10.20 -5.64 -5.52
C GLY A 59 11.50 -6.10 -4.85
N GLY A 60 11.45 -7.21 -4.08
CA GLY A 60 12.60 -7.74 -3.34
C GLY A 60 12.86 -7.03 -2.01
N TYR A 61 11.83 -6.48 -1.36
CA TYR A 61 11.97 -5.72 -0.11
C TYR A 61 11.58 -6.55 1.11
N GLU A 62 12.49 -6.66 2.08
CA GLU A 62 12.34 -7.53 3.26
C GLU A 62 11.89 -6.81 4.54
N GLN A 63 11.96 -5.48 4.59
CA GLN A 63 11.73 -4.67 5.81
C GLN A 63 10.34 -4.00 5.88
N ILE A 64 9.47 -4.29 4.90
CA ILE A 64 8.10 -3.74 4.78
C ILE A 64 7.08 -4.62 5.50
#